data_AF-Q8PDS0-F1
#
_entry.id   AF-Q8PDS0-F1
#
_cell.length_a   1.000
_cell.length_b   1.000
_cell.length_c   1.000
_cell.angle_alpha   90.00
_cell.angle_beta   90.00
_cell.angle_gamma   90.00
#
_symmetry.space_group_name_H-M   'P 1'
#
loop_
_entity.id
_entity.type
_entity.pdbx_description
1 polymer ?
#
loop_
_entity_poly.entity_id
_entity_poly.type
_entity_poly.pdbx_seq_one_letter_code
_entity_poly.pdbx_strand_id
1 'polypeptide(L)'
;MASAIGGALAAPTGPAAPAASPKVQAFLDVLNSAGGKPMEQLTPQQARKVLVDAQAGATLPAAEVTRKTITVDGKPLGLVVVKPPGSAGKT
;
A
#
# COMPACT_ATOMS: atom_id res chain seq x y z
N MET A 1 -13.19 -24.54 -25.73
CA MET A 1 -12.53 -25.06 -24.52
C MET A 1 -11.61 -23.98 -24.00
N ALA A 2 -12.07 -23.15 -23.07
CA ALA A 2 -11.30 -22.06 -22.47
C ALA A 2 -10.61 -22.60 -21.21
N SER A 3 -9.27 -22.65 -21.21
CA SER A 3 -8.49 -23.02 -20.03
C SER A 3 -8.09 -21.76 -19.27
N ALA A 4 -8.44 -21.75 -17.98
CA ALA A 4 -8.23 -20.68 -17.03
C ALA A 4 -6.75 -20.49 -16.67
N ILE A 5 -6.29 -19.24 -16.66
CA ILE A 5 -5.07 -18.82 -15.98
C ILE A 5 -5.41 -18.39 -14.54
N GLY A 6 -5.62 -19.38 -13.68
CA GLY A 6 -5.69 -19.21 -12.23
C GLY A 6 -4.35 -19.58 -11.60
N GLY A 7 -3.32 -18.76 -11.82
CA GLY A 7 -2.01 -18.96 -11.19
C GLY A 7 -1.86 -18.00 -10.03
N ALA A 8 -2.02 -18.48 -8.79
CA ALA A 8 -1.39 -17.83 -7.65
C ALA A 8 0.11 -17.72 -7.98
N LEU A 9 0.71 -16.54 -7.81
CA LEU A 9 2.17 -16.41 -7.92
C LEU A 9 2.80 -17.24 -6.79
N ALA A 10 3.04 -18.52 -7.04
CA ALA A 10 3.92 -19.33 -6.22
C ALA A 10 5.32 -18.76 -6.40
N ALA A 11 5.91 -18.26 -5.30
CA ALA A 11 7.32 -17.94 -5.28
C ALA A 11 8.11 -19.22 -5.66
N PRO A 12 9.24 -19.10 -6.37
CA PRO A 12 10.07 -20.27 -6.68
C PRO A 12 10.45 -20.98 -5.37
N THR A 13 10.11 -22.27 -5.21
CA THR A 13 10.41 -23.07 -4.01
C THR A 13 11.56 -24.05 -4.29
N GLY A 14 12.68 -23.53 -4.78
CA GLY A 14 13.91 -24.30 -5.04
C GLY A 14 15.06 -23.86 -4.12
N PRO A 15 16.11 -24.68 -3.94
CA PRO A 15 17.27 -24.34 -3.11
C PRO A 15 18.07 -23.12 -3.62
N ALA A 16 17.86 -22.72 -4.89
CA ALA A 16 18.43 -21.51 -5.49
C ALA A 16 17.41 -20.36 -5.64
N ALA A 17 16.23 -20.49 -5.04
CA ALA A 17 15.22 -19.44 -5.10
C ALA A 17 15.66 -18.23 -4.27
N PRO A 18 15.44 -17.00 -4.77
CA PRO A 18 15.65 -15.82 -3.95
C PRO A 18 14.73 -15.88 -2.73
N ALA A 19 15.33 -15.93 -1.54
CA ALA A 19 14.61 -15.93 -0.28
C ALA A 19 14.36 -14.50 0.19
N ALA A 20 13.16 -14.26 0.72
CA ALA A 20 12.86 -13.01 1.39
C ALA A 20 13.69 -12.86 2.68
N SER A 21 13.92 -11.62 3.13
CA SER A 21 14.47 -11.40 4.46
C SER A 21 13.51 -11.97 5.53
N PRO A 22 13.98 -12.41 6.71
CA PRO A 22 13.14 -13.09 7.70
C PRO A 22 11.88 -12.30 8.08
N LYS A 23 11.97 -10.96 8.20
CA LYS A 23 10.82 -10.10 8.51
C LYS A 23 9.81 -10.04 7.36
N VAL A 24 10.30 -10.01 6.12
CA VAL A 24 9.43 -10.03 4.93
C VAL A 24 8.76 -11.39 4.80
N GLN A 25 9.47 -12.49 5.06
CA GLN A 25 8.87 -13.82 5.04
C GLN A 25 7.75 -13.95 6.09
N ALA A 26 8.00 -13.52 7.33
CA ALA A 26 6.98 -13.55 8.38
C ALA A 26 5.73 -12.73 8.01
N PHE A 27 5.91 -11.59 7.34
CA PHE A 27 4.80 -10.80 6.82
C PHE A 27 4.03 -11.54 5.70
N LEU A 28 4.75 -12.16 4.76
CA LEU A 28 4.15 -12.94 3.67
C LEU A 28 3.39 -14.17 4.19
N ASP A 29 3.91 -14.84 5.21
CA ASP A 29 3.25 -16.01 5.80
C ASP A 29 1.90 -15.63 6.42
N VAL A 30 1.84 -14.53 7.17
CA VAL A 30 0.59 -13.99 7.72
C VAL A 30 -0.37 -13.61 6.59
N LEU A 31 0.10 -12.88 5.57
CA LEU A 31 -0.74 -12.49 4.43
C LEU A 31 -1.31 -13.68 3.66
N ASN A 32 -0.49 -14.67 3.36
CA ASN A 32 -0.89 -15.85 2.60
C ASN A 32 -1.82 -16.76 3.40
N SER A 33 -1.75 -16.73 4.73
CA SER A 33 -2.64 -17.50 5.61
C SER A 33 -4.00 -16.83 5.87
N ALA A 34 -4.16 -15.53 5.53
CA ALA A 34 -5.34 -14.74 5.87
C ALA A 34 -6.64 -15.13 5.13
N GLY A 35 -6.57 -15.97 4.08
CA GLY A 35 -7.75 -16.60 3.45
C GLY A 35 -8.74 -15.66 2.76
N GLY A 36 -8.34 -14.42 2.45
CA GLY A 36 -9.20 -13.42 1.81
C GLY A 36 -9.42 -13.63 0.32
N LYS A 37 -10.47 -13.00 -0.23
CA LYS A 37 -10.71 -12.97 -1.68
C LYS A 37 -9.55 -12.26 -2.40
N PRO A 38 -9.07 -12.76 -3.55
CA PRO A 38 -8.06 -12.06 -4.35
C PRO A 38 -8.48 -10.64 -4.71
N MET A 39 -7.52 -9.70 -4.70
CA MET A 39 -7.80 -8.26 -4.81
C MET A 39 -8.50 -7.89 -6.12
N GLU A 40 -8.18 -8.58 -7.21
CA GLU A 40 -8.77 -8.37 -8.54
C GLU A 40 -10.24 -8.78 -8.63
N GLN A 41 -10.74 -9.51 -7.64
CA GLN A 41 -12.14 -9.92 -7.56
C GLN A 41 -12.95 -9.04 -6.59
N LEU A 42 -12.33 -8.06 -5.93
CA LEU A 42 -12.99 -7.09 -5.06
C LEU A 42 -13.54 -5.92 -5.88
N THR A 43 -14.54 -5.22 -5.33
CA THR A 43 -14.91 -3.91 -5.90
C THR A 43 -13.77 -2.91 -5.68
N PRO A 44 -13.65 -1.84 -6.49
CA PRO A 44 -12.61 -0.82 -6.27
C PRO A 44 -12.62 -0.22 -4.86
N GLN A 45 -13.79 -0.11 -4.23
CA GLN A 45 -13.94 0.40 -2.87
C GLN A 45 -13.39 -0.59 -1.84
N GLN A 46 -13.72 -1.87 -1.98
CA GLN A 46 -13.21 -2.94 -1.12
C GLN A 46 -11.68 -3.08 -1.26
N ALA A 47 -11.15 -3.05 -2.49
CA ALA A 47 -9.71 -3.13 -2.73
C ALA A 47 -8.95 -1.95 -2.11
N ARG A 48 -9.48 -0.72 -2.21
CA ARG A 48 -8.91 0.45 -1.50
C ARG A 48 -8.93 0.25 0.01
N LYS A 49 -10.01 -0.31 0.55
CA LYS A 49 -10.15 -0.56 1.98
C LYS A 49 -9.11 -1.56 2.52
N VAL A 50 -8.71 -2.57 1.75
CA VAL A 50 -7.63 -3.50 2.14
C VAL A 50 -6.34 -2.73 2.50
N LEU A 51 -5.93 -1.78 1.65
CA LEU A 51 -4.72 -0.98 1.91
C LEU A 51 -4.89 0.02 3.06
N VAL A 52 -6.08 0.62 3.19
CA VAL A 52 -6.39 1.52 4.31
C VAL A 52 -6.28 0.79 5.63
N ASP A 53 -6.88 -0.40 5.74
CA ASP A 53 -6.90 -1.18 6.97
C ASP A 53 -5.50 -1.73 7.30
N ALA A 54 -4.73 -2.16 6.29
CA ALA A 54 -3.36 -2.67 6.48
C ALA A 54 -2.37 -1.58 6.95
N GLN A 55 -2.60 -0.31 6.60
CA GLN A 55 -1.73 0.82 6.98
C GLN A 55 -2.23 1.56 8.22
N ALA A 56 -3.46 1.29 8.67
CA ALA A 56 -4.06 1.96 9.82
C ALA A 56 -3.28 1.68 11.10
N GLY A 57 -3.15 2.72 11.95
CA GLY A 57 -2.53 2.58 13.27
C GLY A 57 -1.00 2.56 13.28
N ALA A 58 -0.35 2.74 12.13
CA ALA A 58 1.11 2.91 12.10
C ALA A 58 1.54 4.16 12.89
N THR A 59 2.53 4.00 13.75
CA THR A 59 3.15 5.13 14.45
C THR A 59 3.84 6.03 13.44
N LEU A 60 3.43 7.30 13.40
CA LEU A 60 4.02 8.28 12.51
C LEU A 60 5.15 9.05 13.21
N PRO A 61 6.30 9.25 12.56
CA PRO A 61 7.33 10.14 13.07
C PRO A 61 6.82 11.60 13.08
N ALA A 62 7.44 12.44 13.91
CA ALA A 62 7.05 13.84 14.03
C ALA A 62 7.21 14.60 12.71
N ALA A 63 6.12 15.19 12.23
CA ALA A 63 6.07 16.03 11.05
C ALA A 63 4.93 17.05 11.14
N GLU A 64 5.11 18.21 10.51
CA GLU A 64 4.05 19.19 10.32
C GLU A 64 3.30 18.84 9.02
N VAL A 65 1.99 18.61 9.13
CA VAL A 65 1.14 18.25 7.98
C VAL A 65 0.07 19.31 7.77
N THR A 66 0.04 19.90 6.59
CA THR A 66 -0.98 20.89 6.20
C THR A 66 -1.67 20.47 4.90
N ARG A 67 -2.92 20.91 4.71
CA ARG A 67 -3.69 20.67 3.48
C ARG A 67 -3.92 21.99 2.75
N LYS A 68 -3.70 22.00 1.44
CA LYS A 68 -3.93 23.16 0.57
C LYS A 68 -4.61 22.70 -0.70
N THR A 69 -5.62 23.43 -1.16
CA THR A 69 -6.20 23.22 -2.50
C THR A 69 -5.71 24.34 -3.41
N ILE A 70 -5.20 23.98 -4.58
CA ILE A 70 -4.80 24.93 -5.63
C ILE A 70 -5.65 24.71 -6.88
N THR A 71 -5.62 25.65 -7.81
CA THR A 71 -6.28 25.51 -9.12
C THR A 71 -5.22 25.34 -10.20
N VAL A 72 -5.31 24.27 -10.99
CA VAL A 72 -4.45 24.01 -12.15
C VAL A 72 -5.36 23.68 -13.33
N ASP A 73 -5.19 24.39 -14.45
CA ASP A 73 -6.04 24.24 -15.65
C ASP A 73 -7.54 24.36 -15.35
N GLY A 74 -7.90 25.27 -14.43
CA GLY A 74 -9.28 25.49 -13.99
C GLY A 74 -9.86 24.39 -13.09
N LYS A 75 -9.08 23.38 -12.68
CA LYS A 75 -9.53 22.27 -11.82
C LYS A 75 -8.90 22.34 -10.43
N PRO A 76 -9.65 22.00 -9.36
CA PRO A 76 -9.11 21.95 -8.01
C PRO A 76 -8.17 20.74 -7.86
N LEU A 77 -7.00 20.98 -7.26
CA LEU A 77 -6.02 19.96 -6.90
C LEU A 77 -5.70 20.07 -5.41
N GLY A 78 -6.00 18.99 -4.67
CA GLY A 78 -5.68 18.87 -3.25
C GLY A 78 -4.22 18.47 -3.04
N LEU A 79 -3.53 19.20 -2.16
CA LEU A 79 -2.16 18.95 -1.75
C LEU A 79 -2.12 18.58 -0.28
N VAL A 80 -1.33 17.57 0.05
CA VAL A 80 -0.90 17.25 1.42
C VAL A 80 0.57 17.65 1.52
N VAL A 81 0.86 18.69 2.31
CA VAL A 81 2.20 19.23 2.48
C VAL A 81 2.76 18.71 3.79
N VAL A 82 3.85 17.95 3.74
CA VAL A 82 4.53 17.36 4.90
C VAL A 82 5.90 18.03 5.06
N LYS A 83 6.17 18.61 6.22
CA LYS A 83 7.41 19.32 6.53
C LYS A 83 8.05 18.78 7.83
N PRO A 84 9.39 18.82 7.97
CA PRO A 84 10.02 18.62 9.26
C PRO A 84 9.53 19.68 10.28
N PRO A 85 9.42 19.33 11.57
CA PRO A 85 9.00 20.27 12.59
C PRO A 85 9.99 21.43 12.74
N GLY A 86 9.49 22.65 12.85
CA GLY A 86 10.30 23.86 13.02
C GLY A 86 11.03 24.32 11.75
N SER A 87 10.72 23.74 10.58
CA SER A 87 11.35 24.14 9.33
C SER A 87 10.81 25.50 8.85
N ALA A 88 11.70 26.49 8.75
CA ALA A 88 11.40 27.89 8.39
C ALA A 88 11.10 28.11 6.89
N GLY A 89 10.44 27.15 6.23
CA GLY A 89 10.03 27.28 4.83
C GLY A 89 8.86 28.26 4.71
N LYS A 90 9.18 29.57 4.53
CA LYS A 90 8.24 30.65 4.23
C LYS A 90 7.23 30.20 3.18
N THR A 91 5.96 30.26 3.54
CA THR A 91 4.82 30.18 2.61
C THR A 91 4.65 31.46 1.83
#